data_AF-A0A3C2E0D6-F1
#
_entry.id   AF-A0A3C2E0D6-F1
#
_cell.length_a   1.000
_cell.length_b   1.000
_cell.length_c   1.000
_cell.angle_alpha   90.00
_cell.angle_beta   90.00
_cell.angle_gamma   90.00
#
_symmetry.space_group_name_H-M   'P 1'
#
loop_
_entity.id
_entity.type
_entity.pdbx_description
1 polymer ?
#
loop_
_entity_poly.entity_id
_entity_poly.type
_entity_poly.pdbx_seq_one_letter_code
_entity_poly.pdbx_strand_id
1 'polypeptide(L)'
;MTLRRRALASPPLTVVLAVAAAGVATLPLLAVFVLALTGTGADGYLRHLASTRLPDYLANTALVLAASAMGAALIGTGLGWLIARTQFPGRGLFEWALALPLAIPAYIAAYGWLDLTLAAGPLGALPAVRGWWGAGLIFSITLYPYVYLLARDAFLRQPPHLEEAALALGRSRRSVFLTIALPAARPAIAAGLALVAMEALADYGAVIHLGAPTLTVGVLRAWSGAGSLA
;
A
#
# COMPACT_ATOMS: atom_id res chain seq x y z
N MET A 1 36.34 -2.85 11.13
CA MET A 1 36.08 -4.25 11.54
C MET A 1 35.10 -4.86 10.54
N THR A 2 35.63 -5.44 9.46
CA THR A 2 34.86 -5.99 8.33
C THR A 2 34.36 -7.39 8.67
N LEU A 3 33.07 -7.54 8.95
CA LEU A 3 32.42 -8.84 9.05
C LEU A 3 32.41 -9.52 7.68
N ARG A 4 33.44 -10.32 7.41
CA ARG A 4 33.50 -11.21 6.25
C ARG A 4 32.44 -12.30 6.47
N ARG A 5 31.24 -12.12 5.92
CA ARG A 5 30.21 -13.18 5.88
C ARG A 5 30.86 -14.41 5.22
N ARG A 6 31.23 -15.42 6.01
CA ARG A 6 31.54 -16.75 5.48
C ARG A 6 30.26 -17.23 4.82
N ALA A 7 30.23 -17.30 3.50
CA ALA A 7 29.18 -18.00 2.77
C ALA A 7 29.26 -19.47 3.21
N LEU A 8 28.39 -19.86 4.14
CA LEU A 8 28.18 -21.25 4.46
C LEU A 8 27.66 -21.89 3.17
N ALA A 9 28.36 -22.89 2.65
CA ALA A 9 27.87 -23.65 1.51
C ALA A 9 26.51 -24.25 1.88
N SER A 10 25.43 -23.75 1.30
CA SER A 10 24.09 -24.27 1.53
C SER A 10 24.09 -25.74 1.08
N PRO A 11 23.67 -26.70 1.93
CA PRO A 11 23.64 -28.10 1.52
C PRO A 11 22.73 -28.26 0.30
N PRO A 12 23.05 -29.14 -0.66
CA PRO A 12 22.34 -29.25 -1.94
C PRO A 12 20.83 -29.43 -1.78
N LEU A 13 20.39 -30.09 -0.70
CA LEU A 13 18.99 -30.25 -0.34
C LEU A 13 18.26 -28.91 -0.09
N THR A 14 18.90 -27.93 0.56
CA THR A 14 18.28 -26.62 0.82
C THR A 14 18.05 -25.83 -0.45
N VAL A 15 18.96 -25.95 -1.42
CA VAL A 15 18.81 -25.33 -2.74
C VAL A 15 17.66 -26.02 -3.49
N VAL A 16 17.61 -27.35 -3.48
CA VAL A 16 16.52 -28.12 -4.12
C VAL A 16 15.15 -27.76 -3.52
N LEU A 17 15.04 -27.69 -2.19
CA LEU A 17 13.79 -27.30 -1.52
C LEU A 17 13.39 -25.86 -1.83
N ALA A 18 14.35 -24.93 -1.87
CA ALA A 18 14.08 -23.54 -2.23
C ALA A 18 13.60 -23.42 -3.69
N VAL A 19 14.23 -24.13 -4.63
CA VAL A 19 13.82 -24.17 -6.03
C VAL A 19 12.44 -24.81 -6.19
N ALA A 20 12.17 -25.91 -5.49
CA ALA A 20 10.86 -26.56 -5.52
C ALA A 20 9.77 -25.63 -4.96
N ALA A 21 10.02 -24.96 -3.84
CA ALA A 21 9.09 -24.00 -3.26
C ALA A 21 8.83 -22.80 -4.20
N ALA A 22 9.90 -22.23 -4.80
CA ALA A 22 9.77 -21.17 -5.79
C ALA A 22 9.01 -21.63 -7.04
N GLY A 23 9.25 -22.86 -7.49
CA GLY A 23 8.51 -23.49 -8.58
C GLY A 23 7.02 -23.57 -8.26
N VAL A 24 6.65 -24.18 -7.13
CA VAL A 24 5.25 -24.28 -6.71
C VAL A 24 4.57 -22.92 -6.59
N ALA A 25 5.26 -21.91 -6.02
CA ALA A 25 4.72 -20.57 -5.90
C ALA A 25 4.51 -19.84 -7.24
N THR A 26 5.34 -20.15 -8.25
CA THR A 26 5.27 -19.52 -9.57
C THR A 26 4.39 -20.28 -10.58
N LEU A 27 4.08 -21.55 -10.34
CA LEU A 27 3.26 -22.38 -11.23
C LEU A 27 1.91 -21.74 -11.61
N PRO A 28 1.10 -21.18 -10.68
CA PRO A 28 -0.16 -20.54 -11.06
C PRO A 28 0.03 -19.32 -11.97
N LEU A 29 1.09 -18.54 -11.74
CA LEU A 29 1.41 -17.38 -12.58
C LEU A 29 1.86 -17.81 -13.97
N LEU A 30 2.67 -18.86 -14.07
CA LEU A 30 3.06 -19.47 -15.35
C LEU A 30 1.85 -20.01 -16.09
N ALA A 31 0.91 -20.69 -15.41
CA ALA A 31 -0.31 -21.18 -16.02
C ALA A 31 -1.16 -20.03 -16.60
N VAL A 32 -1.35 -18.94 -15.84
CA VAL A 32 -2.04 -17.75 -16.35
C VAL A 32 -1.32 -17.14 -17.56
N PHE A 33 0.01 -17.07 -17.52
CA PHE A 33 0.81 -16.55 -18.64
C PHE A 33 0.68 -17.40 -19.91
N VAL A 34 0.76 -18.74 -19.78
CA VAL A 34 0.56 -19.66 -20.91
C VAL A 34 -0.86 -19.53 -21.46
N LEU A 35 -1.87 -19.55 -20.58
CA LEU A 35 -3.28 -19.38 -20.98
C LEU A 35 -3.54 -18.04 -21.69
N ALA A 36 -2.84 -16.97 -21.29
CA ALA A 36 -2.93 -15.67 -21.96
C ALA A 36 -2.38 -15.69 -23.39
N LEU A 37 -1.39 -16.55 -23.69
CA LEU A 37 -0.79 -16.69 -25.03
C LEU A 37 -1.50 -17.72 -25.91
N THR A 38 -2.04 -18.79 -25.33
CA THR A 38 -2.60 -19.92 -26.07
C THR A 38 -4.13 -19.99 -26.05
N GLY A 39 -4.79 -19.15 -25.26
CA GLY A 39 -6.24 -19.17 -25.08
C GLY A 39 -7.00 -18.74 -26.34
N THR A 40 -7.87 -19.60 -26.86
CA THR A 40 -8.62 -19.39 -28.11
C THR A 40 -10.01 -18.75 -27.95
N GLY A 41 -10.45 -18.47 -26.72
CA GLY A 41 -11.81 -17.98 -26.41
C GLY A 41 -11.96 -16.46 -26.22
N ALA A 42 -10.89 -15.68 -26.43
CA ALA A 42 -10.77 -14.34 -25.85
C ALA A 42 -10.82 -13.18 -26.87
N ASP A 43 -10.74 -13.44 -28.18
CA ASP A 43 -10.49 -12.38 -29.17
C ASP A 43 -11.61 -11.34 -29.28
N GLY A 44 -12.87 -11.75 -29.18
CA GLY A 44 -14.02 -10.83 -29.18
C GLY A 44 -14.26 -10.17 -27.83
N TYR A 45 -14.17 -10.95 -26.75
CA TYR A 45 -14.43 -10.49 -25.39
C TYR A 45 -13.37 -9.50 -24.90
N LEU A 46 -12.08 -9.79 -25.10
CA LEU A 46 -10.99 -8.90 -24.68
C LEU A 46 -10.98 -7.60 -25.47
N ARG A 47 -11.26 -7.62 -26.78
CA ARG A 47 -11.40 -6.40 -27.57
C ARG A 47 -12.59 -5.56 -27.09
N HIS A 48 -13.72 -6.20 -26.82
CA HIS A 48 -14.88 -5.50 -26.26
C HIS A 48 -14.56 -4.89 -24.89
N LEU A 49 -13.94 -5.65 -23.99
CA LEU A 49 -13.51 -5.16 -22.66
C LEU A 49 -12.51 -4.01 -22.77
N ALA A 50 -11.51 -4.15 -23.65
CA ALA A 50 -10.50 -3.14 -23.91
C ALA A 50 -11.10 -1.82 -24.42
N SER A 51 -12.14 -1.90 -25.26
CA SER A 51 -12.81 -0.72 -25.83
C SER A 51 -13.87 -0.09 -24.91
N THR A 52 -14.33 -0.79 -23.87
CA THR A 52 -15.48 -0.34 -23.05
C THR A 52 -15.14 -0.06 -21.60
N ARG A 53 -14.62 -1.05 -20.86
CA ARG A 53 -14.51 -1.00 -19.38
C ARG A 53 -13.07 -0.95 -18.89
N LEU A 54 -12.12 -1.50 -19.65
CA LEU A 54 -10.72 -1.58 -19.25
C LEU A 54 -10.10 -0.20 -18.98
N PRO A 55 -10.34 0.86 -19.79
CA PRO A 55 -9.80 2.18 -19.50
C PRO A 55 -10.29 2.73 -18.15
N ASP A 56 -11.58 2.55 -17.84
CA ASP A 56 -12.16 2.96 -16.56
C ASP A 56 -11.55 2.18 -15.41
N TYR A 57 -11.37 0.86 -15.54
CA TYR A 57 -10.75 0.02 -14.53
C TYR A 57 -9.31 0.44 -14.23
N LEU A 58 -8.51 0.71 -15.27
CA LEU A 58 -7.14 1.17 -15.14
C LEU A 58 -7.08 2.57 -14.51
N ALA A 59 -7.93 3.49 -14.95
CA ALA A 59 -7.98 4.85 -14.42
C ALA A 59 -8.37 4.87 -12.94
N ASN A 60 -9.43 4.14 -12.56
CA ASN A 60 -9.85 4.06 -11.16
C ASN A 60 -8.79 3.37 -10.29
N THR A 61 -8.14 2.30 -10.76
CA THR A 61 -7.01 1.69 -10.05
C THR A 61 -5.88 2.69 -9.85
N ALA A 62 -5.48 3.42 -10.89
CA ALA A 62 -4.43 4.44 -10.77
C ALA A 62 -4.81 5.55 -9.78
N LEU A 63 -6.06 6.00 -9.80
CA LEU A 63 -6.57 7.01 -8.86
C LEU A 63 -6.59 6.51 -7.42
N VAL A 64 -7.03 5.26 -7.18
CA VAL A 64 -6.99 4.64 -5.86
C VAL A 64 -5.56 4.54 -5.34
N LEU A 65 -4.63 4.05 -6.16
CA LEU A 65 -3.22 3.91 -5.81
C LEU A 65 -2.56 5.27 -5.53
N ALA A 66 -2.83 6.27 -6.36
CA ALA A 66 -2.29 7.62 -6.17
C ALA A 66 -2.83 8.25 -4.88
N ALA A 67 -4.14 8.15 -4.63
CA ALA A 67 -4.76 8.67 -3.43
C ALA A 67 -4.26 7.96 -2.17
N SER A 68 -4.20 6.62 -2.19
CA SER A 68 -3.72 5.83 -1.05
C SER A 68 -2.24 6.07 -0.76
N ALA A 69 -1.39 6.10 -1.79
CA ALA A 69 0.03 6.38 -1.65
C ALA A 69 0.27 7.81 -1.14
N MET A 70 -0.44 8.81 -1.66
CA MET A 70 -0.32 10.19 -1.21
C MET A 70 -0.75 10.34 0.25
N GLY A 71 -1.92 9.82 0.62
CA GLY A 71 -2.42 9.88 1.99
C GLY A 71 -1.51 9.12 2.97
N ALA A 72 -1.09 7.91 2.63
CA ALA A 72 -0.15 7.12 3.43
C ALA A 72 1.22 7.81 3.56
N ALA A 73 1.74 8.43 2.49
CA ALA A 73 2.99 9.19 2.54
C ALA A 73 2.89 10.36 3.52
N LEU A 74 1.83 11.16 3.41
CA LEU A 74 1.62 12.35 4.24
C LEU A 74 1.44 11.97 5.72
N ILE A 75 0.52 11.05 6.00
CA ILE A 75 0.20 10.61 7.37
C ILE A 75 1.38 9.87 7.97
N GLY A 76 1.89 8.83 7.29
CA GLY A 76 2.94 7.97 7.80
C GLY A 76 4.27 8.70 7.99
N THR A 77 4.69 9.51 7.02
CA THR A 77 5.94 10.28 7.15
C THR A 77 5.84 11.35 8.23
N GLY A 78 4.71 12.07 8.28
CA GLY A 78 4.47 13.12 9.27
C GLY A 78 4.49 12.56 10.70
N LEU A 79 3.75 11.48 10.94
CA LEU A 79 3.73 10.79 12.23
C LEU A 79 5.07 10.14 12.56
N GLY A 80 5.76 9.57 11.57
CA GLY A 80 7.07 8.96 11.75
C GLY A 80 8.09 9.99 12.23
N TRP A 81 8.08 11.18 11.63
CA TRP A 81 8.92 12.30 12.04
C TRP A 81 8.56 12.81 13.44
N LEU A 82 7.26 13.01 13.71
CA LEU A 82 6.77 13.48 15.01
C LEU A 82 7.22 12.54 16.14
N ILE A 83 7.02 11.23 15.98
CA ILE A 83 7.44 10.25 16.99
C ILE A 83 8.96 10.17 17.08
N ALA A 84 9.70 10.27 15.96
CA ALA A 84 11.16 10.15 16.00
C ALA A 84 11.85 11.36 16.68
N ARG A 85 11.33 12.58 16.51
CA ARG A 85 12.03 13.83 16.87
C ARG A 85 11.42 14.65 17.99
N THR A 86 10.24 14.26 18.48
CA THR A 86 9.53 15.04 19.50
C THR A 86 9.38 14.22 20.78
N GLN A 87 9.63 14.83 21.93
CA GLN A 87 9.37 14.24 23.24
C GLN A 87 8.10 14.87 23.81
N PHE A 88 7.12 14.04 24.16
CA PHE A 88 5.85 14.48 24.73
C PHE A 88 5.25 13.37 25.62
N PRO A 89 4.42 13.72 26.62
CA PRO A 89 3.80 12.73 27.51
C PRO A 89 2.91 11.76 26.72
N GLY A 90 3.05 10.46 26.98
CA GLY A 90 2.30 9.42 26.26
C GLY A 90 2.89 8.99 24.91
N ARG A 91 4.05 9.52 24.49
CA ARG A 91 4.73 9.12 23.25
C ARG A 91 4.86 7.60 23.07
N GLY A 92 5.19 6.88 24.15
CA GLY A 92 5.33 5.42 24.11
C GLY A 92 4.04 4.69 23.75
N LEU A 93 2.88 5.23 24.16
CA LEU A 93 1.57 4.72 23.75
C LEU A 93 1.33 4.92 22.25
N PHE A 94 1.54 6.15 21.76
CA PHE A 94 1.38 6.47 20.34
C PHE A 94 2.34 5.69 19.45
N GLU A 95 3.54 5.39 19.94
CA GLU A 95 4.55 4.66 19.17
C GLU A 95 4.03 3.33 18.61
N TRP A 96 3.32 2.55 19.41
CA TRP A 96 2.70 1.29 18.98
C TRP A 96 1.24 1.47 18.53
N ALA A 97 0.48 2.38 19.14
CA ALA A 97 -0.93 2.59 18.79
C ALA A 97 -1.12 3.04 17.34
N LEU A 98 -0.17 3.81 16.80
CA LEU A 98 -0.18 4.23 15.39
C LEU A 98 0.06 3.07 14.41
N ALA A 99 0.48 1.90 14.88
CA ALA A 99 0.56 0.68 14.07
C ALA A 99 -0.75 -0.14 14.08
N LEU A 100 -1.66 0.11 15.03
CA LEU A 100 -2.91 -0.65 15.18
C LEU A 100 -3.82 -0.67 13.94
N PRO A 101 -3.90 0.36 13.10
CA PRO A 101 -4.76 0.29 11.91
C PRO A 101 -4.43 -0.89 10.99
N LEU A 102 -3.18 -1.40 10.97
CA LEU A 102 -2.81 -2.60 10.21
C LEU A 102 -3.48 -3.88 10.71
N ALA A 103 -3.95 -3.90 11.96
CA ALA A 103 -4.67 -5.05 12.51
C ALA A 103 -6.12 -5.13 11.98
N ILE A 104 -6.64 -4.05 11.39
CA ILE A 104 -7.99 -3.98 10.85
C ILE A 104 -7.91 -4.23 9.34
N PRO A 105 -8.51 -5.32 8.83
CA PRO A 105 -8.63 -5.53 7.39
C PRO A 105 -9.29 -4.33 6.71
N ALA A 106 -8.73 -3.87 5.58
CA ALA A 106 -9.20 -2.65 4.92
C ALA A 106 -10.66 -2.75 4.46
N TYR A 107 -11.13 -3.94 4.07
CA TYR A 107 -12.55 -4.15 3.76
C TYR A 107 -13.45 -3.90 4.99
N ILE A 108 -13.07 -4.34 6.20
CA ILE A 108 -13.90 -4.09 7.40
C ILE A 108 -13.99 -2.58 7.68
N ALA A 109 -12.87 -1.87 7.55
CA ALA A 109 -12.86 -0.42 7.65
C ALA A 109 -13.77 0.24 6.59
N ALA A 110 -13.73 -0.25 5.34
CA ALA A 110 -14.57 0.24 4.27
C ALA A 110 -16.07 0.11 4.58
N TYR A 111 -16.50 -1.04 5.11
CA TYR A 111 -17.89 -1.26 5.54
C TYR A 111 -18.30 -0.28 6.63
N GLY A 112 -17.51 -0.19 7.70
CA GLY A 112 -17.80 0.72 8.81
C GLY A 112 -17.88 2.18 8.36
N TRP A 113 -16.93 2.64 7.56
CA TRP A 113 -16.93 4.03 7.09
C TRP A 113 -18.05 4.35 6.11
N LEU A 114 -18.42 3.42 5.24
CA LEU A 114 -19.58 3.60 4.36
C LEU A 114 -20.84 3.73 5.21
N ASP A 115 -21.11 2.78 6.12
CA ASP A 115 -22.30 2.78 6.96
C ASP A 115 -22.42 4.04 7.81
N LEU A 116 -21.31 4.53 8.36
CA LEU A 116 -21.29 5.78 9.13
C LEU A 116 -21.68 6.99 8.28
N THR A 117 -21.24 7.03 7.01
CA THR A 117 -21.38 8.20 6.12
C THR A 117 -22.54 8.10 5.14
N LEU A 118 -23.30 6.99 5.15
CA LEU A 118 -24.61 6.93 4.50
C LEU A 118 -25.56 7.93 5.14
N ALA A 119 -26.57 8.38 4.39
CA ALA A 119 -27.52 9.40 4.85
C ALA A 119 -28.26 9.04 6.15
N ALA A 120 -28.46 7.74 6.42
CA ALA A 120 -29.06 7.23 7.66
C ALA A 120 -28.04 7.02 8.79
N GLY A 121 -26.74 7.09 8.49
CA GLY A 121 -25.65 6.92 9.44
C GLY A 121 -25.39 8.17 10.28
N PRO A 122 -24.69 8.03 11.41
CA PRO A 122 -24.39 9.14 12.31
C PRO A 122 -23.53 10.24 11.69
N LEU A 123 -22.82 9.97 10.59
CA LEU A 123 -22.03 10.94 9.82
C LEU A 123 -22.66 11.22 8.45
N GLY A 124 -23.96 11.00 8.27
CA GLY A 124 -24.66 11.15 6.98
C GLY A 124 -24.69 12.57 6.39
N ALA A 125 -24.27 13.58 7.16
CA ALA A 125 -24.03 14.94 6.66
C ALA A 125 -22.73 15.06 5.85
N LEU A 126 -21.78 14.12 6.02
CA LEU A 126 -20.56 14.06 5.21
C LEU A 126 -20.83 13.34 3.89
N PRO A 127 -20.03 13.61 2.84
CA PRO A 127 -20.07 12.81 1.63
C PRO A 127 -19.81 11.33 1.95
N ALA A 128 -20.72 10.47 1.51
CA ALA A 128 -20.60 9.03 1.73
C ALA A 128 -19.30 8.49 1.13
N VAL A 129 -18.48 7.80 1.93
CA VAL A 129 -17.20 7.21 1.51
C VAL A 129 -17.46 6.12 0.49
N ARG A 130 -17.31 6.44 -0.80
CA ARG A 130 -17.59 5.52 -1.92
C ARG A 130 -16.74 5.84 -3.14
N GLY A 131 -16.75 4.94 -4.12
CA GLY A 131 -15.96 5.06 -5.35
C GLY A 131 -14.45 5.05 -5.10
N TRP A 132 -13.70 5.47 -6.12
CA TRP A 132 -12.23 5.45 -6.07
C TRP A 132 -11.66 6.34 -4.95
N TRP A 133 -12.28 7.49 -4.68
CA TRP A 133 -11.77 8.41 -3.66
C TRP A 133 -11.99 7.85 -2.26
N GLY A 134 -13.14 7.20 -2.02
CA GLY A 134 -13.42 6.53 -0.77
C GLY A 134 -12.46 5.38 -0.53
N ALA A 135 -12.22 4.53 -1.54
CA ALA A 135 -11.24 3.46 -1.46
C ALA A 135 -9.82 4.00 -1.18
N GLY A 136 -9.39 5.04 -1.90
CA GLY A 136 -8.10 5.71 -1.66
C GLY A 136 -7.97 6.28 -0.25
N LEU A 137 -9.04 6.87 0.29
CA LEU A 137 -9.08 7.35 1.68
C LEU A 137 -8.94 6.20 2.69
N ILE A 138 -9.72 5.13 2.53
CA ILE A 138 -9.68 3.96 3.43
C ILE A 138 -8.28 3.34 3.42
N PHE A 139 -7.72 3.08 2.24
CA PHE A 139 -6.35 2.56 2.14
C PHE A 139 -5.32 3.53 2.73
N SER A 140 -5.50 4.85 2.60
CA SER A 140 -4.61 5.81 3.25
C SER A 140 -4.60 5.62 4.77
N ILE A 141 -5.77 5.54 5.40
CA ILE A 141 -5.88 5.51 6.87
C ILE A 141 -5.58 4.12 7.46
N THR A 142 -5.77 3.04 6.70
CA THR A 142 -5.46 1.68 7.16
C THR A 142 -4.02 1.28 6.86
N LEU A 143 -3.45 1.75 5.74
CA LEU A 143 -2.13 1.31 5.26
C LEU A 143 -1.00 2.33 5.51
N TYR A 144 -1.28 3.56 5.96
CA TYR A 144 -0.21 4.49 6.38
C TYR A 144 0.80 3.88 7.37
N PRO A 145 0.44 2.90 8.25
CA PRO A 145 1.41 2.45 9.22
C PRO A 145 2.63 1.75 8.59
N TYR A 146 2.53 1.19 7.37
CA TYR A 146 3.71 0.70 6.63
C TYR A 146 4.73 1.82 6.39
N VAL A 147 4.26 2.99 5.96
CA VAL A 147 5.10 4.18 5.76
C VAL A 147 5.60 4.72 7.10
N TYR A 148 4.73 4.79 8.11
CA TYR A 148 5.09 5.26 9.45
C TYR A 148 6.25 4.46 10.06
N LEU A 149 6.15 3.12 10.06
CA LEU A 149 7.15 2.27 10.69
C LEU A 149 8.52 2.41 10.02
N LEU A 150 8.55 2.41 8.69
CA LEU A 150 9.79 2.52 7.92
C LEU A 150 10.38 3.93 7.95
N ALA A 151 9.55 4.97 7.83
CA ALA A 151 10.00 6.35 7.91
C ALA A 151 10.52 6.67 9.32
N ARG A 152 9.83 6.22 10.38
CA ARG A 152 10.26 6.39 11.77
C ARG A 152 11.63 5.76 12.03
N ASP A 153 11.83 4.52 11.61
CA ASP A 153 13.14 3.84 11.74
C ASP A 153 14.23 4.60 10.97
N ALA A 154 13.95 5.05 9.75
CA ALA A 154 14.88 5.85 8.97
C ALA A 154 15.25 7.17 9.66
N PHE A 155 14.29 7.90 10.22
CA PHE A 155 14.55 9.11 10.98
C PHE A 155 15.38 8.83 12.24
N LEU A 156 15.08 7.78 13.00
CA LEU A 156 15.83 7.42 14.20
C LEU A 156 17.30 7.07 13.92
N ARG A 157 17.60 6.50 12.74
CA ARG A 157 18.98 6.16 12.34
C ARG A 157 19.79 7.36 11.82
N GLN A 158 19.16 8.48 11.50
CA GLN A 158 19.88 9.66 11.04
C GLN A 158 20.69 10.28 12.19
N PRO A 159 21.95 10.68 11.94
CA PRO A 159 22.78 11.29 12.97
C PRO A 159 22.23 12.65 13.43
N PRO A 160 22.00 12.87 14.74
CA PRO A 160 21.43 14.12 15.26
C PRO A 160 22.25 15.38 14.92
N HIS A 161 23.58 15.24 14.85
CA HIS A 161 24.50 16.37 14.65
C HIS A 161 24.28 17.11 13.31
N LEU A 162 23.76 16.46 12.28
CA LEU A 162 23.44 17.11 11.00
C LEU A 162 22.27 18.09 11.14
N GLU A 163 21.26 17.70 11.94
CA GLU A 163 20.10 18.53 12.21
C GLU A 163 20.45 19.68 13.17
N GLU A 164 21.23 19.39 14.21
CA GLU A 164 21.70 20.38 15.20
C GLU A 164 22.57 21.45 14.55
N ALA A 165 23.49 21.07 13.65
CA ALA A 165 24.30 22.03 12.90
C ALA A 165 23.45 22.96 12.03
N ALA A 166 22.43 22.43 11.35
CA ALA A 166 21.53 23.25 10.54
C ALA A 166 20.70 24.22 11.39
N LEU A 167 20.22 23.79 12.56
CA LEU A 167 19.52 24.66 13.51
C LEU A 167 20.46 25.76 14.06
N ALA A 168 21.71 25.43 14.38
CA ALA A 168 22.71 26.40 14.85
C ALA A 168 23.05 27.47 13.80
N LEU A 169 22.96 27.13 12.51
CA LEU A 169 23.09 28.07 11.38
C LEU A 169 21.79 28.86 11.10
N GLY A 170 20.80 28.83 12.00
CA GLY A 170 19.57 29.60 11.90
C GLY A 170 18.49 28.99 11.00
N ARG A 171 18.62 27.74 10.56
CA ARG A 171 17.54 27.06 9.81
C ARG A 171 16.39 26.70 10.75
N SER A 172 15.16 26.83 10.25
CA SER A 172 13.97 26.39 10.99
C SER A 172 13.82 24.88 10.99
N ARG A 173 13.12 24.30 11.98
CA ARG A 173 12.81 22.85 12.03
C ARG A 173 12.12 22.35 10.77
N ARG A 174 11.23 23.16 10.17
CA ARG A 174 10.57 22.83 8.90
C ARG A 174 11.58 22.76 7.74
N SER A 175 12.55 23.68 7.71
CA SER A 175 13.64 23.63 6.72
C SER A 175 14.46 22.35 6.91
N VAL A 176 14.89 22.05 8.14
CA VAL A 176 15.66 20.84 8.45
C VAL A 176 14.93 19.57 8.01
N PHE A 177 13.63 19.49 8.30
CA PHE A 177 12.79 18.38 7.84
C PHE A 177 12.79 18.25 6.32
N LEU A 178 12.50 19.34 5.59
CA LEU A 178 12.36 19.30 4.13
C LEU A 178 13.69 19.11 3.38
N THR A 179 14.80 19.60 3.93
CA THR A 179 16.10 19.62 3.22
C THR A 179 17.07 18.53 3.67
N ILE A 180 16.92 17.98 4.87
CA ILE A 180 17.84 16.98 5.43
C ILE A 180 17.10 15.68 5.70
N ALA A 181 16.13 15.70 6.62
CA ALA A 181 15.53 14.47 7.12
C ALA A 181 14.68 13.74 6.08
N LEU A 182 13.78 14.46 5.41
CA LEU A 182 12.86 13.91 4.43
C LEU A 182 13.61 13.32 3.21
N PRO A 183 14.59 14.01 2.58
CA PRO A 183 15.39 13.44 1.52
C PRO A 183 16.13 12.15 1.91
N ALA A 184 16.71 12.11 3.11
CA ALA A 184 17.41 10.93 3.61
C ALA A 184 16.46 9.75 3.91
N ALA A 185 15.19 10.02 4.25
CA ALA A 185 14.18 9.00 4.50
C ALA A 185 13.44 8.51 3.24
N ARG A 186 13.64 9.14 2.07
CA ARG A 186 12.95 8.77 0.81
C ARG A 186 12.99 7.28 0.47
N PRO A 187 14.12 6.55 0.59
CA PRO A 187 14.15 5.13 0.27
C PRO A 187 13.23 4.29 1.17
N ALA A 188 13.17 4.61 2.46
CA ALA A 188 12.30 3.93 3.41
C ALA A 188 10.82 4.26 3.18
N ILE A 189 10.51 5.52 2.85
CA ILE A 189 9.16 5.95 2.48
C ILE A 189 8.72 5.23 1.21
N ALA A 190 9.58 5.14 0.18
CA ALA A 190 9.29 4.43 -1.06
C ALA A 190 9.02 2.94 -0.82
N ALA A 191 9.77 2.29 0.06
CA ALA A 191 9.51 0.90 0.46
C ALA A 191 8.15 0.74 1.15
N GLY A 192 7.77 1.67 2.03
CA GLY A 192 6.43 1.68 2.64
C GLY A 192 5.31 1.89 1.63
N LEU A 193 5.53 2.79 0.66
CA LEU A 193 4.57 3.05 -0.41
C LEU A 193 4.42 1.86 -1.37
N ALA A 194 5.49 1.10 -1.61
CA ALA A 194 5.41 -0.13 -2.39
C ALA A 194 4.49 -1.16 -1.71
N LEU A 195 4.56 -1.30 -0.37
CA LEU A 195 3.66 -2.16 0.40
C LEU A 195 2.21 -1.64 0.33
N VAL A 196 2.00 -0.33 0.50
CA VAL A 196 0.67 0.29 0.36
C VAL A 196 0.07 0.01 -1.02
N ALA A 197 0.86 0.18 -2.08
CA ALA A 197 0.40 -0.06 -3.44
C ALA A 197 0.08 -1.53 -3.71
N MET A 198 0.92 -2.45 -3.19
CA MET A 198 0.70 -3.89 -3.30
C MET A 198 -0.60 -4.32 -2.62
N GLU A 199 -0.82 -3.89 -1.37
CA GLU A 199 -2.03 -4.20 -0.61
C GLU A 199 -3.28 -3.60 -1.26
N ALA A 200 -3.24 -2.33 -1.65
CA ALA A 200 -4.37 -1.67 -2.30
C ALA A 200 -4.73 -2.27 -3.67
N LEU A 201 -3.74 -2.79 -4.41
CA LEU A 201 -3.98 -3.47 -5.69
C LEU A 201 -4.57 -4.87 -5.49
N ALA A 202 -4.18 -5.56 -4.41
CA ALA A 202 -4.64 -6.90 -4.09
C ALA A 202 -6.04 -6.94 -3.43
N ASP A 203 -6.48 -5.85 -2.80
CA ASP A 203 -7.74 -5.83 -2.07
C ASP A 203 -8.96 -5.70 -3.02
N TYR A 204 -9.74 -6.78 -3.10
CA TYR A 204 -11.03 -6.80 -3.81
C TYR A 204 -12.19 -6.33 -2.93
N GLY A 205 -12.19 -6.68 -1.64
CA GLY A 205 -13.34 -6.54 -0.75
C GLY A 205 -13.70 -5.09 -0.46
N ALA A 206 -12.71 -4.25 -0.19
CA ALA A 206 -12.92 -2.82 0.05
C ALA A 206 -13.41 -2.12 -1.22
N VAL A 207 -12.75 -2.35 -2.35
CA VAL A 207 -13.05 -1.65 -3.61
C VAL A 207 -14.41 -2.06 -4.18
N ILE A 208 -14.81 -3.33 -4.11
CA ILE A 208 -16.13 -3.77 -4.57
C ILE A 208 -17.23 -3.20 -3.69
N HIS A 209 -17.05 -3.21 -2.36
CA HIS A 209 -18.04 -2.72 -1.41
C HIS A 209 -18.26 -1.22 -1.54
N LEU A 210 -17.18 -0.46 -1.70
CA LEU A 210 -17.25 0.99 -1.91
C LEU A 210 -17.72 1.35 -3.33
N GLY A 211 -17.87 0.39 -4.24
CA GLY A 211 -18.28 0.64 -5.61
C GLY A 211 -17.20 1.33 -6.45
N ALA A 212 -15.92 1.11 -6.15
CA ALA A 212 -14.80 1.54 -6.97
C ALA A 212 -14.54 0.51 -8.09
N PRO A 213 -14.78 0.83 -9.37
CA PRO A 213 -14.55 -0.10 -10.45
C PRO A 213 -13.04 -0.17 -10.75
N THR A 214 -12.30 -0.98 -10.02
CA THR A 214 -10.84 -1.19 -10.21
C THR A 214 -10.56 -2.38 -11.12
N LEU A 215 -9.30 -2.51 -11.55
CA LEU A 215 -8.81 -3.66 -12.31
C LEU A 215 -9.12 -5.01 -11.63
N THR A 216 -8.95 -5.10 -10.31
CA THR A 216 -9.24 -6.31 -9.52
C THR A 216 -10.72 -6.69 -9.62
N VAL A 217 -11.63 -5.71 -9.56
CA VAL A 217 -13.06 -5.92 -9.81
C VAL A 217 -13.31 -6.36 -11.25
N GLY A 218 -12.64 -5.76 -12.22
CA GLY A 218 -12.74 -6.12 -13.63
C GLY A 218 -12.34 -7.57 -13.91
N VAL A 219 -11.22 -8.03 -13.34
CA VAL A 219 -10.74 -9.42 -13.47
C VAL A 219 -11.76 -10.41 -12.92
N LEU A 220 -12.29 -10.15 -11.72
CA LEU A 220 -13.28 -11.04 -11.10
C LEU A 220 -14.61 -11.06 -11.86
N ARG A 221 -15.07 -9.92 -12.39
CA ARG A 221 -16.26 -9.85 -13.25
C ARG A 221 -16.06 -10.57 -14.58
N ALA A 222 -14.87 -10.48 -15.16
CA ALA A 222 -14.55 -11.19 -16.39
C ALA A 222 -14.54 -12.70 -16.17
N TRP A 223 -13.94 -13.14 -15.06
CA TRP A 223 -13.93 -14.55 -14.68
C TRP A 223 -15.33 -15.10 -14.38
N SER A 224 -16.15 -14.37 -13.61
CA SER A 224 -17.52 -14.83 -13.30
C SER A 224 -18.44 -14.80 -14.52
N GLY A 225 -18.32 -13.80 -15.39
CA GLY A 225 -19.08 -13.73 -16.65
C GLY A 225 -18.66 -14.79 -17.67
N ALA A 226 -17.39 -15.19 -17.71
CA ALA A 226 -16.92 -16.30 -18.53
C ALA A 226 -17.44 -17.65 -18.01
N GLY A 227 -17.54 -17.82 -16.68
CA GLY A 227 -18.09 -19.02 -16.06
C GLY A 227 -19.59 -19.23 -16.28
N SER A 228 -20.37 -18.18 -16.61
CA SER A 228 -21.79 -18.32 -16.96
C SER A 228 -22.05 -18.71 -18.42
N LEU A 229 -21.01 -18.78 -19.25
CA LEU A 229 -21.09 -19.18 -20.66
C LEU A 229 -20.59 -20.62 -20.90
N ALA A 230 -20.21 -21.34 -19.83
CA ALA A 230 -19.84 -22.75 -19.82
C ALA A 230 -20.91 -23.56 -19.07
#